data_AF-A0A9W9LKB6-F1
#
_entry.id   AF-A0A9W9LKB6-F1
#
_cell.length_a   1.000
_cell.length_b   1.000
_cell.length_c   1.000
_cell.angle_alpha   90.00
_cell.angle_beta   90.00
_cell.angle_gamma   90.00
#
_symmetry.space_group_name_H-M   'P 1'
#
loop_
_entity.id
_entity.type
_entity.pdbx_description
1 polymer ?
#
loop_
_entity_poly.entity_id
_entity_poly.type
_entity_poly.pdbx_seq_one_letter_code
_entity_poly.pdbx_strand_id
1 'polypeptide(L)'
;MDADFFAGFQADLHSPSLWTQFHEEQQKKKGGSGSATVPPLPKVDAEWLFWEMMRISRTPDPYMFPALQKLRASGKYLMGALSNTTKFPEGHPYNNDDSGVKSQFDFFISSAHTGLRKPDPKIYQVALQEMNTLAHQRGLVGVQPADIVFFDDIGENLKAAKKAGMRTVKVVLGRTQDAVRELEKITGLQLLEGEDKPRL
;
A
#
# COMPACT_ATOMS: atom_id res chain seq x y z
N MET A 1 -8.60 -18.48 -5.43
CA MET A 1 -7.39 -19.21 -5.04
C MET A 1 -7.70 -20.67 -5.17
N ASP A 2 -6.96 -21.34 -6.03
CA ASP A 2 -7.07 -22.75 -6.35
C ASP A 2 -5.68 -23.39 -6.30
N ALA A 3 -5.61 -24.69 -6.60
CA ALA A 3 -4.35 -25.43 -6.60
C ALA A 3 -3.32 -24.84 -7.59
N ASP A 4 -3.77 -24.31 -8.73
CA ASP A 4 -2.89 -23.73 -9.75
C ASP A 4 -2.22 -22.45 -9.25
N PHE A 5 -2.96 -21.59 -8.55
CA PHE A 5 -2.40 -20.41 -7.89
C PHE A 5 -1.29 -20.79 -6.91
N PHE A 6 -1.53 -21.77 -6.04
CA PHE A 6 -0.54 -22.18 -5.03
C PHE A 6 0.65 -22.91 -5.65
N ALA A 7 0.45 -23.68 -6.71
CA ALA A 7 1.54 -24.29 -7.47
C ALA A 7 2.46 -23.22 -8.09
N GLY A 8 1.88 -22.18 -8.69
CA GLY A 8 2.64 -21.03 -9.23
C GLY A 8 3.39 -20.28 -8.13
N PHE A 9 2.71 -19.94 -7.03
CA PHE A 9 3.33 -19.24 -5.90
C PHE A 9 4.47 -20.05 -5.25
N GLN A 10 4.30 -21.36 -5.12
CA GLN A 10 5.36 -22.28 -4.68
C GLN A 10 6.56 -22.26 -5.63
N ALA A 11 6.32 -22.30 -6.95
CA ALA A 11 7.38 -22.27 -7.96
C ALA A 11 8.19 -20.98 -7.90
N ASP A 12 7.53 -19.82 -7.73
CA ASP A 12 8.19 -18.52 -7.58
C ASP A 12 9.09 -18.48 -6.33
N LEU A 13 8.58 -18.95 -5.18
CA LEU A 13 9.31 -18.98 -3.91
C LEU A 13 10.53 -19.92 -3.92
N HIS A 14 10.52 -20.94 -4.77
CA HIS A 14 11.60 -21.93 -4.89
C HIS A 14 12.44 -21.74 -6.16
N SER A 15 12.36 -20.58 -6.81
CA SER A 15 13.14 -20.29 -8.01
C SER A 15 14.62 -20.01 -7.66
N PRO A 16 15.58 -20.87 -8.09
CA PRO A 16 17.00 -20.68 -7.78
C PRO A 16 17.57 -19.41 -8.40
N SER A 17 17.09 -19.02 -9.60
CA SER A 17 17.57 -17.83 -10.30
C SER A 17 17.16 -16.55 -9.56
N LEU A 18 15.90 -16.47 -9.10
CA LEU A 18 15.41 -15.34 -8.32
C LEU A 18 16.15 -15.23 -6.98
N TRP A 19 16.44 -16.36 -6.33
CA TRP A 19 17.17 -16.39 -5.07
C TRP A 19 18.60 -15.88 -5.21
N THR A 20 19.33 -16.37 -6.21
CA THR A 20 20.67 -15.88 -6.53
C THR A 20 20.66 -14.39 -6.84
N GLN A 21 19.75 -13.94 -7.70
CA GLN A 21 19.63 -12.53 -8.06
C GLN A 21 19.36 -11.65 -6.82
N PHE A 22 18.43 -12.06 -5.96
CA PHE A 22 18.15 -11.34 -4.71
C PHE A 22 19.42 -11.18 -3.86
N HIS A 23 20.18 -12.26 -3.66
CA HIS A 23 21.41 -12.21 -2.88
C HIS A 23 22.48 -11.31 -3.50
N GLU A 24 22.68 -11.36 -4.81
CA GLU A 24 23.60 -10.49 -5.53
C GLU A 24 23.22 -9.01 -5.38
N GLU A 25 21.93 -8.67 -5.48
CA GLU A 25 21.44 -7.31 -5.27
C GLU A 25 21.65 -6.82 -3.84
N GLN A 26 21.45 -7.69 -2.84
CA GLN A 26 21.71 -7.34 -1.44
C GLN A 26 23.20 -7.10 -1.17
N GLN A 27 24.09 -7.88 -1.78
CA GLN A 27 25.54 -7.69 -1.67
C GLN A 27 25.98 -6.36 -2.28
N LYS A 28 25.49 -6.04 -3.49
CA LYS A 28 25.74 -4.76 -4.17
C LYS A 28 25.29 -3.57 -3.32
N LYS A 29 24.12 -3.64 -2.69
CA LYS A 29 23.59 -2.58 -1.81
C LYS A 29 24.41 -2.37 -0.54
N LYS A 30 25.06 -3.42 -0.02
CA LYS A 30 25.91 -3.37 1.19
C LYS A 30 27.36 -2.96 0.91
N GLY A 31 27.72 -2.68 -0.35
CA GLY A 31 29.08 -2.30 -0.73
C GLY A 31 30.12 -3.41 -0.56
N GLY A 32 29.68 -4.68 -0.46
CA GLY A 32 30.57 -5.82 -0.31
C GLY A 32 31.24 -6.18 -1.63
N SER A 33 32.58 -6.25 -1.65
CA SER A 33 33.41 -6.67 -2.79
C SER A 33 33.79 -8.16 -2.79
N GLY A 34 33.19 -8.96 -1.90
CA GLY A 34 33.50 -10.38 -1.73
C GLY A 34 32.45 -11.30 -2.34
N SER A 35 32.91 -12.39 -2.96
CA SER A 35 32.09 -13.54 -3.38
C SER A 35 31.51 -14.26 -2.16
N ALA A 36 30.48 -13.68 -1.52
CA ALA A 36 29.73 -14.37 -0.49
C ALA A 36 28.84 -15.44 -1.14
N THR A 37 28.95 -16.67 -0.63
CA THR A 37 28.19 -17.83 -1.13
C THR A 37 26.70 -17.60 -0.94
N VAL A 38 25.91 -17.86 -1.99
CA VAL A 38 24.44 -17.83 -1.91
C VAL A 38 24.00 -19.00 -1.01
N PRO A 39 23.25 -18.74 0.08
CA PRO A 39 22.74 -19.80 0.94
C PRO A 39 21.79 -20.75 0.18
N PRO A 40 21.56 -21.98 0.65
CA PRO A 40 20.58 -22.86 0.02
C PRO A 40 19.18 -22.24 0.06
N LEU A 41 18.37 -22.59 -0.93
CA LEU A 41 16.96 -22.18 -0.97
C LEU A 41 16.22 -22.64 0.30
N PRO A 42 15.47 -21.75 0.96
CA PRO A 42 14.65 -22.14 2.09
C PRO A 42 13.51 -23.07 1.61
N LYS A 43 13.11 -24.01 2.47
CA LYS A 43 11.86 -24.75 2.28
C LYS A 43 10.73 -23.92 2.86
N VAL A 44 9.81 -23.50 2.02
CA VAL A 44 8.67 -22.67 2.42
C VAL A 44 7.38 -23.40 2.06
N ASP A 45 6.44 -23.47 3.00
CA ASP A 45 5.07 -23.84 2.69
C ASP A 45 4.37 -22.61 2.11
N ALA A 46 4.20 -22.58 0.79
CA ALA A 46 3.66 -21.42 0.10
C ALA A 46 2.19 -21.16 0.44
N GLU A 47 1.39 -22.20 0.64
CA GLU A 47 -0.02 -22.06 0.99
C GLU A 47 -0.16 -21.49 2.41
N TRP A 48 0.55 -22.08 3.38
CA TRP A 48 0.57 -21.56 4.73
C TRP A 48 1.09 -20.12 4.79
N LEU A 49 2.20 -19.83 4.12
CA LEU A 49 2.78 -18.47 4.08
C LEU A 49 1.78 -17.47 3.50
N PHE A 50 1.13 -17.80 2.38
CA PHE A 50 0.15 -16.92 1.75
C PHE A 50 -0.99 -16.60 2.71
N TRP A 51 -1.58 -17.62 3.35
CA TRP A 51 -2.70 -17.41 4.27
C TRP A 51 -2.30 -16.66 5.52
N GLU A 52 -1.09 -16.87 6.03
CA GLU A 52 -0.56 -16.14 7.17
C GLU A 52 -0.32 -14.66 6.82
N MET A 53 0.22 -14.37 5.64
CA MET A 53 0.32 -13.01 5.12
C MET A 53 -1.06 -12.34 5.01
N MET A 54 -2.05 -13.04 4.45
CA MET A 54 -3.41 -12.51 4.34
C MET A 54 -4.02 -12.25 5.71
N ARG A 55 -3.84 -13.16 6.67
CA ARG A 55 -4.34 -13.01 8.05
C ARG A 55 -3.74 -11.78 8.74
N ILE A 56 -2.42 -11.62 8.70
CA ILE A 56 -1.72 -10.49 9.34
C ILE A 56 -2.10 -9.16 8.66
N SER A 57 -2.27 -9.15 7.34
CA SER A 57 -2.62 -7.94 6.58
C SER A 57 -4.00 -7.35 6.88
N ARG A 58 -4.86 -8.08 7.61
CA ARG A 58 -6.22 -7.64 7.94
C ARG A 58 -6.31 -6.78 9.20
N THR A 59 -5.28 -6.77 10.03
CA THR A 59 -5.26 -5.91 11.22
C THR A 59 -5.05 -4.46 10.79
N PRO A 60 -6.00 -3.55 11.07
CA PRO A 60 -5.80 -2.13 10.77
C PRO A 60 -4.57 -1.58 11.50
N ASP A 61 -3.80 -0.74 10.82
CA ASP A 61 -2.67 -0.07 11.45
C ASP A 61 -3.16 0.87 12.58
N PRO A 62 -2.55 0.80 13.78
CA PRO A 62 -3.06 1.50 14.96
C PRO A 62 -2.96 3.03 14.87
N TYR A 63 -2.16 3.57 13.96
CA TYR A 63 -2.00 5.02 13.78
C TYR A 63 -2.74 5.52 12.54
N MET A 64 -2.59 4.81 11.42
CA MET A 64 -3.16 5.21 10.14
C MET A 64 -4.68 5.04 10.11
N PHE A 65 -5.24 3.97 10.70
CA PHE A 65 -6.68 3.75 10.64
C PHE A 65 -7.49 4.83 11.40
N PRO A 66 -7.14 5.21 12.65
CA PRO A 66 -7.78 6.35 13.30
C PRO A 66 -7.60 7.67 12.55
N ALA A 67 -6.44 7.88 11.90
CA ALA A 67 -6.20 9.05 11.08
C ALA A 67 -7.15 9.11 9.87
N LEU A 68 -7.39 7.99 9.18
CA LEU A 68 -8.36 7.89 8.09
C LEU A 68 -9.78 8.23 8.55
N GLN A 69 -10.18 7.74 9.73
CA GLN A 69 -11.49 8.05 10.32
C GLN A 69 -11.64 9.55 10.59
N LYS A 70 -10.62 10.19 11.16
CA LYS A 70 -10.61 11.64 11.41
C LYS A 70 -10.62 12.46 10.12
N LEU A 71 -9.88 12.03 9.09
CA LEU A 71 -9.92 12.64 7.76
C LEU A 71 -11.33 12.55 7.16
N ARG A 72 -11.97 11.38 7.22
CA ARG A 72 -13.34 11.18 6.73
C ARG A 72 -14.33 12.08 7.46
N ALA A 73 -14.28 12.09 8.79
CA ALA A 73 -15.16 12.89 9.63
C ALA A 73 -15.01 14.39 9.38
N SER A 74 -13.82 14.85 8.95
CA SER A 74 -13.60 16.26 8.60
C SER A 74 -14.39 16.71 7.37
N GLY A 75 -14.70 15.79 6.44
CA GLY A 75 -15.36 16.08 5.17
C GLY A 75 -14.53 16.94 4.20
N LYS A 76 -13.27 17.28 4.53
CA LYS A 76 -12.44 18.22 3.76
C LYS A 76 -11.70 17.58 2.60
N TYR A 77 -11.53 16.25 2.61
CA TYR A 77 -10.66 15.54 1.69
C TYR A 77 -11.44 14.47 0.91
N LEU A 78 -11.02 14.27 -0.34
CA LEU A 78 -11.32 13.06 -1.09
C LEU A 78 -10.25 12.02 -0.77
N MET A 79 -10.67 10.79 -0.50
CA MET A 79 -9.79 9.70 -0.14
C MET A 79 -9.95 8.54 -1.11
N GLY A 80 -8.89 8.22 -1.83
CA GLY A 80 -8.84 7.06 -2.73
C GLY A 80 -7.85 6.02 -2.22
N ALA A 81 -8.20 4.75 -2.34
CA ALA A 81 -7.29 3.65 -2.08
C ALA A 81 -6.84 3.00 -3.41
N LEU A 82 -5.53 2.96 -3.64
CA LEU A 82 -4.91 2.26 -4.78
C LEU A 82 -4.10 1.09 -4.25
N SER A 83 -4.58 -0.13 -4.48
CA SER A 83 -3.99 -1.33 -3.88
C SER A 83 -3.71 -2.44 -4.90
N ASN A 84 -2.50 -3.00 -4.82
CA ASN A 84 -2.15 -4.22 -5.53
C ASN A 84 -2.66 -5.40 -4.69
N THR A 85 -3.80 -5.97 -5.04
CA THR A 85 -4.45 -7.04 -4.27
C THR A 85 -4.78 -8.23 -5.15
N THR A 86 -5.11 -9.35 -4.50
CA THR A 86 -5.58 -10.56 -5.18
C THR A 86 -7.10 -10.72 -5.00
N LYS A 87 -7.75 -11.41 -5.95
CA LYS A 87 -9.16 -11.79 -5.84
C LYS A 87 -9.27 -13.04 -4.97
N PHE A 88 -10.09 -13.00 -3.94
CA PHE A 88 -10.48 -14.21 -3.22
C PHE A 88 -11.65 -14.89 -3.95
N PRO A 89 -11.85 -16.21 -3.76
CA PRO A 89 -13.03 -16.90 -4.25
C PRO A 89 -14.33 -16.19 -3.83
N GLU A 90 -15.39 -16.36 -4.62
CA GLU A 90 -16.71 -15.86 -4.27
C GLU A 90 -17.17 -16.41 -2.90
N GLY A 91 -17.82 -15.58 -2.09
CA GLY A 91 -18.25 -15.94 -0.74
C GLY A 91 -17.13 -16.04 0.32
N HIS A 92 -15.86 -15.86 -0.06
CA HIS A 92 -14.77 -15.90 0.90
C HIS A 92 -14.89 -14.73 1.92
N PRO A 93 -14.71 -14.97 3.24
CA PRO A 93 -14.85 -13.93 4.28
C PRO A 93 -13.97 -12.70 4.03
N TYR A 94 -12.81 -12.89 3.40
CA TYR A 94 -11.89 -11.77 3.12
C TYR A 94 -12.38 -10.78 2.05
N ASN A 95 -13.46 -11.09 1.34
CA ASN A 95 -14.11 -10.13 0.48
C ASN A 95 -14.84 -9.03 1.28
N ASN A 96 -15.26 -9.33 2.51
CA ASN A 96 -15.98 -8.41 3.39
C ASN A 96 -15.04 -7.36 4.02
N ASP A 97 -15.58 -6.17 4.27
CA ASP A 97 -14.89 -5.06 4.96
C ASP A 97 -15.14 -5.11 6.48
N ASP A 98 -14.83 -6.23 7.11
CA ASP A 98 -15.10 -6.43 8.54
C ASP A 98 -14.37 -5.40 9.43
N SER A 99 -13.25 -4.86 8.96
CA SER A 99 -12.47 -3.85 9.66
C SER A 99 -12.96 -2.41 9.44
N GLY A 100 -13.87 -2.17 8.50
CA GLY A 100 -14.34 -0.83 8.14
C GLY A 100 -13.27 0.06 7.48
N VAL A 101 -12.18 -0.52 6.99
CA VAL A 101 -11.09 0.23 6.34
C VAL A 101 -11.53 0.69 4.95
N LYS A 102 -12.15 -0.19 4.15
CA LYS A 102 -12.59 0.19 2.79
C LYS A 102 -13.64 1.29 2.88
N SER A 103 -14.52 1.23 3.87
CA SER A 103 -15.54 2.24 4.12
C SER A 103 -14.98 3.58 4.56
N GLN A 104 -13.66 3.75 4.75
CA GLN A 104 -13.07 5.07 4.97
C GLN A 104 -12.82 5.82 3.67
N PHE A 105 -12.68 5.14 2.54
CA PHE A 105 -12.37 5.75 1.25
C PHE A 105 -13.64 6.11 0.47
N ASP A 106 -13.53 7.06 -0.44
CA ASP A 106 -14.57 7.43 -1.41
C ASP A 106 -14.59 6.48 -2.61
N PHE A 107 -13.42 5.94 -2.97
CA PHE A 107 -13.29 4.94 -4.01
C PHE A 107 -12.10 4.01 -3.78
N PHE A 108 -12.12 2.84 -4.43
CA PHE A 108 -11.08 1.83 -4.33
C PHE A 108 -10.70 1.32 -5.73
N ILE A 109 -9.42 1.47 -6.10
CA ILE A 109 -8.84 0.90 -7.31
C ILE A 109 -7.97 -0.30 -6.89
N SER A 110 -8.45 -1.49 -7.21
CA SER A 110 -7.79 -2.76 -6.94
C SER A 110 -7.25 -3.36 -8.22
N SER A 111 -5.96 -3.75 -8.23
CA SER A 111 -5.37 -4.43 -9.38
C SER A 111 -6.10 -5.71 -9.76
N ALA A 112 -6.68 -6.38 -8.77
CA ALA A 112 -7.48 -7.57 -8.97
C ALA A 112 -8.69 -7.28 -9.87
N HIS A 113 -9.34 -6.12 -9.70
CA HIS A 113 -10.56 -5.76 -10.43
C HIS A 113 -10.28 -5.09 -11.77
N THR A 114 -9.28 -4.23 -11.85
CA THR A 114 -8.98 -3.43 -13.05
C THR A 114 -7.94 -4.06 -13.97
N GLY A 115 -7.15 -5.03 -13.47
CA GLY A 115 -5.98 -5.56 -14.17
C GLY A 115 -4.77 -4.61 -14.20
N LEU A 116 -4.91 -3.38 -13.67
CA LEU A 116 -3.84 -2.40 -13.59
C LEU A 116 -3.12 -2.51 -12.26
N ARG A 117 -1.79 -2.49 -12.26
CA ARG A 117 -0.99 -2.67 -11.04
C ARG A 117 0.04 -1.54 -10.90
N LYS A 118 0.25 -1.01 -9.70
CA LYS A 118 1.41 -0.13 -9.42
C LYS A 118 2.71 -0.93 -9.65
N PRO A 119 3.71 -0.39 -10.36
CA PRO A 119 3.92 1.02 -10.70
C PRO A 119 3.51 1.43 -12.14
N ASP A 120 2.63 0.70 -12.83
CA ASP A 120 2.18 1.07 -14.19
C ASP A 120 1.56 2.49 -14.18
N PRO A 121 2.03 3.43 -15.03
CA PRO A 121 1.48 4.79 -15.12
C PRO A 121 -0.04 4.86 -15.27
N LYS A 122 -0.67 3.87 -15.94
CA LYS A 122 -2.11 3.85 -16.20
C LYS A 122 -2.94 3.82 -14.91
N ILE A 123 -2.49 3.13 -13.85
CA ILE A 123 -3.27 3.08 -12.60
C ILE A 123 -3.36 4.46 -11.93
N TYR A 124 -2.30 5.27 -12.04
CA TYR A 124 -2.28 6.63 -11.52
C TYR A 124 -3.16 7.57 -12.35
N GLN A 125 -3.22 7.37 -13.67
CA GLN A 125 -4.13 8.13 -14.54
C GLN A 125 -5.59 7.84 -14.21
N VAL A 126 -5.96 6.57 -14.01
CA VAL A 126 -7.32 6.19 -13.60
C VAL A 126 -7.66 6.80 -12.24
N ALA A 127 -6.74 6.78 -11.29
CA ALA A 127 -6.94 7.40 -9.98
C ALA A 127 -7.15 8.92 -10.05
N LEU A 128 -6.40 9.61 -10.91
CA LEU A 128 -6.56 11.05 -11.15
C LEU A 128 -7.93 11.36 -11.75
N GLN A 129 -8.36 10.56 -12.74
CA GLN A 129 -9.68 10.70 -13.36
C GLN A 129 -10.81 10.50 -12.35
N GLU A 130 -10.70 9.48 -11.50
CA GLU A 130 -11.70 9.18 -10.46
C GLU A 130 -11.77 10.30 -9.43
N MET A 131 -10.61 10.76 -8.92
CA MET A 131 -10.53 11.91 -8.01
C MET A 131 -11.17 13.16 -8.60
N ASN A 132 -10.85 13.48 -9.86
CA ASN A 132 -11.40 14.66 -10.52
C ASN A 132 -12.92 14.53 -10.74
N THR A 133 -13.40 13.34 -11.09
CA THR A 133 -14.83 13.05 -11.25
C THR A 133 -15.59 13.27 -9.93
N LEU A 134 -15.08 12.70 -8.82
CA LEU A 134 -15.68 12.87 -7.50
C LEU A 134 -15.62 14.32 -7.01
N ALA A 135 -14.53 15.04 -7.32
CA ALA A 135 -14.42 16.45 -7.00
C ALA A 135 -15.51 17.28 -7.68
N HIS A 136 -15.74 17.07 -8.97
CA HIS A 136 -16.84 17.72 -9.70
C HIS A 136 -18.21 17.35 -9.14
N GLN A 137 -18.44 16.08 -8.78
CA GLN A 137 -19.68 15.65 -8.14
C GLN A 137 -19.92 16.33 -6.78
N ARG A 138 -18.85 16.70 -6.07
CA ARG A 138 -18.91 17.50 -4.83
C ARG A 138 -18.98 19.02 -5.07
N GLY A 139 -19.10 19.47 -6.32
CA GLY A 139 -19.17 20.89 -6.67
C GLY A 139 -17.82 21.62 -6.62
N LEU A 140 -16.71 20.88 -6.64
CA LEU A 140 -15.35 21.46 -6.70
C LEU A 140 -14.94 21.71 -8.17
N VAL A 141 -13.98 22.62 -8.35
CA VAL A 141 -13.46 23.04 -9.68
C VAL A 141 -12.68 21.92 -10.39
N GLY A 142 -12.38 20.82 -9.68
CA GLY A 142 -11.58 19.69 -10.14
C GLY A 142 -10.35 19.49 -9.24
N VAL A 143 -9.61 18.41 -9.45
CA VAL A 143 -8.39 18.06 -8.72
C VAL A 143 -7.25 17.90 -9.71
N GLN A 144 -6.16 18.65 -9.50
CA GLN A 144 -4.92 18.48 -10.26
C GLN A 144 -4.01 17.46 -9.57
N PRO A 145 -3.06 16.83 -10.29
CA PRO A 145 -2.12 15.90 -9.67
C PRO A 145 -1.36 16.49 -8.47
N ALA A 146 -1.01 17.79 -8.54
CA ALA A 146 -0.28 18.48 -7.48
C ALA A 146 -1.09 18.64 -6.17
N ASP A 147 -2.42 18.55 -6.25
CA ASP A 147 -3.32 18.61 -5.09
C ASP A 147 -3.37 17.28 -4.33
N ILE A 148 -2.89 16.20 -4.94
CA ILE A 148 -2.93 14.85 -4.37
C ILE A 148 -1.63 14.53 -3.63
N VAL A 149 -1.77 13.99 -2.43
CA VAL A 149 -0.68 13.37 -1.67
C VAL A 149 -0.87 11.86 -1.65
N PHE A 150 0.09 11.14 -2.20
CA PHE A 150 0.09 9.69 -2.31
C PHE A 150 1.01 9.04 -1.28
N PHE A 151 0.46 8.11 -0.49
CA PHE A 151 1.17 7.36 0.55
C PHE A 151 1.39 5.92 0.10
N ASP A 152 2.62 5.42 0.22
CA ASP A 152 2.98 4.04 -0.12
C ASP A 152 4.28 3.65 0.63
N ASP A 153 4.44 2.38 0.94
CA ASP A 153 5.64 1.84 1.58
C ASP A 153 6.72 1.45 0.54
N ILE A 154 6.31 1.22 -0.70
CA ILE A 154 7.18 0.77 -1.80
C ILE A 154 7.68 1.97 -2.59
N GLY A 155 8.99 2.18 -2.58
CA GLY A 155 9.62 3.34 -3.22
C GLY A 155 9.40 3.44 -4.73
N GLU A 156 9.24 2.32 -5.44
CA GLU A 156 8.97 2.34 -6.89
C GLU A 156 7.56 2.87 -7.21
N ASN A 157 6.56 2.49 -6.41
CA ASN A 157 5.20 3.02 -6.51
C ASN A 157 5.20 4.53 -6.29
N LEU A 158 5.97 5.02 -5.31
CA LEU A 158 6.12 6.46 -5.05
C LEU A 158 6.81 7.18 -6.21
N LYS A 159 7.85 6.59 -6.81
CA LYS A 159 8.51 7.17 -7.98
C LYS A 159 7.54 7.32 -9.16
N ALA A 160 6.70 6.33 -9.40
CA ALA A 160 5.68 6.40 -10.44
C ALA A 160 4.59 7.44 -10.14
N ALA A 161 4.09 7.50 -8.89
CA ALA A 161 3.15 8.54 -8.46
C ALA A 161 3.72 9.96 -8.63
N LYS A 162 4.99 10.15 -8.27
CA LYS A 162 5.69 11.43 -8.47
C LYS A 162 5.81 11.80 -9.95
N LYS A 163 6.09 10.83 -10.82
CA LYS A 163 6.08 11.03 -12.29
C LYS A 163 4.69 11.41 -12.82
N ALA A 164 3.63 10.93 -12.18
CA ALA A 164 2.25 11.33 -12.47
C ALA A 164 1.88 12.72 -11.93
N GLY A 165 2.81 13.43 -11.27
CA GLY A 165 2.62 14.78 -10.75
C GLY A 165 2.12 14.86 -9.31
N MET A 166 1.99 13.73 -8.60
CA MET A 166 1.52 13.69 -7.22
C MET A 166 2.63 14.05 -6.23
N ARG A 167 2.25 14.69 -5.12
CA ARG A 167 3.08 14.74 -3.91
C ARG A 167 3.13 13.33 -3.31
N THR A 168 4.25 12.95 -2.70
CA THR A 168 4.43 11.58 -2.20
C THR A 168 4.98 11.57 -0.78
N VAL A 169 4.49 10.65 0.04
CA VAL A 169 4.99 10.39 1.39
C VAL A 169 5.31 8.90 1.50
N LYS A 170 6.57 8.60 1.86
CA LYS A 170 6.98 7.22 2.08
C LYS A 170 6.53 6.75 3.46
N VAL A 171 5.78 5.66 3.50
CA VAL A 171 5.42 4.99 4.75
C VAL A 171 6.53 4.02 5.11
N VAL A 172 7.15 4.18 6.28
CA VAL A 172 8.14 3.22 6.77
C VAL A 172 7.42 2.23 7.66
N LEU A 173 7.44 0.95 7.29
CA LEU A 173 6.84 -0.12 8.08
C LEU A 173 7.42 -0.15 9.50
N GLY A 174 6.55 -0.28 10.50
CA GLY A 174 6.91 -0.16 11.93
C GLY A 174 7.08 1.28 12.43
N ARG A 175 6.92 2.29 11.56
CA ARG A 175 6.99 3.73 11.90
C ARG A 175 5.83 4.51 11.25
N THR A 176 4.65 3.91 11.20
CA THR A 176 3.47 4.50 10.54
C THR A 176 3.01 5.79 11.20
N GLN A 177 3.26 5.99 12.48
CA GLN A 177 3.05 7.26 13.19
C GLN A 177 3.79 8.43 12.54
N ASP A 178 4.98 8.23 11.96
CA ASP A 178 5.72 9.30 11.30
C ASP A 178 5.01 9.76 10.02
N ALA A 179 4.43 8.81 9.27
CA ALA A 179 3.61 9.14 8.11
C ALA A 179 2.33 9.90 8.52
N VAL A 180 1.73 9.56 9.66
CA VAL A 180 0.60 10.32 10.21
C VAL A 180 1.02 11.73 10.62
N ARG A 181 2.19 11.93 11.26
CA ARG A 181 2.70 13.28 11.56
C ARG A 181 2.90 14.13 10.30
N GLU A 182 3.41 13.53 9.21
CA GLU A 182 3.50 14.25 7.93
C GLU A 182 2.11 14.60 7.37
N LEU A 183 1.13 13.70 7.51
CA LEU A 183 -0.25 13.96 7.14
C LEU A 183 -0.88 15.09 7.98
N GLU A 184 -0.59 15.18 9.28
CA GLU A 184 -1.00 16.30 10.14
C GLU A 184 -0.43 17.63 9.63
N LYS A 185 0.86 17.68 9.29
CA LYS A 185 1.49 18.88 8.73
C LYS A 185 0.85 19.33 7.41
N ILE A 186 0.48 18.37 6.56
CA ILE A 186 -0.13 18.63 5.25
C ILE A 186 -1.57 19.12 5.41
N THR A 187 -2.32 18.55 6.33
CA THR A 187 -3.76 18.79 6.47
C THR A 187 -4.10 19.88 7.50
N GLY A 188 -3.18 20.17 8.43
CA GLY A 188 -3.43 21.01 9.59
C GLY A 188 -4.38 20.37 10.62
N LEU A 189 -4.73 19.10 10.47
CA LEU A 189 -5.59 18.37 11.40
C LEU A 189 -4.76 17.67 12.47
N GLN A 190 -5.32 17.54 13.67
CA GLN A 190 -4.79 16.66 14.71
C GLN A 190 -5.31 15.23 14.46
N LEU A 191 -4.42 14.34 14.04
CA LEU A 191 -4.73 12.96 13.62
C LEU A 191 -4.20 11.93 14.61
N LEU A 192 -3.02 12.16 15.21
CA LEU A 192 -2.55 11.36 16.33
C LEU A 192 -3.27 11.76 17.62
N GLU A 193 -3.56 10.78 18.46
CA GLU A 193 -3.92 11.05 19.84
C GLU A 193 -2.65 11.45 20.60
N GLY A 194 -2.76 12.46 21.46
CA GLY A 194 -1.66 13.26 22.02
C GLY A 194 -0.31 12.58 22.14
N GLU A 195 0.74 13.23 21.62
CA GLU A 195 2.07 13.03 22.19
C GLU A 195 2.04 13.45 23.67
N ASP A 196 2.72 12.67 24.51
CA ASP A 196 3.03 12.99 25.89
C ASP A 196 3.22 14.50 26.08
N LYS A 197 2.23 15.17 26.69
CA LYS A 197 2.55 16.34 27.50
C LYS A 197 3.54 15.82 28.53
N PRO A 198 4.74 16.42 28.68
CA PRO A 198 5.59 16.06 29.80
C PRO A 198 4.72 16.18 31.05
N ARG A 199 4.50 15.06 31.74
CA ARG A 199 3.90 15.08 33.06
C ARG A 199 4.90 15.84 33.93
N LEU A 200 4.63 17.12 34.14
CA LEU A 200 5.23 17.92 35.19
C LEU A 200 4.89 17.29 36.55
#